data_AF-A0A258YP42-F1
#
_entry.id   AF-A0A258YP42-F1
#
_cell.length_a   1.000
_cell.length_b   1.000
_cell.length_c   1.000
_cell.angle_alpha   90.00
_cell.angle_beta   90.00
_cell.angle_gamma   90.00
#
_symmetry.space_group_name_H-M   'P 1'
#
loop_
_entity.id
_entity.type
_entity.pdbx_description
1 polymer ?
#
loop_
_entity_poly.entity_id
_entity_poly.type
_entity_poly.pdbx_seq_one_letter_code
_entity_poly.pdbx_strand_id
1 'polypeptide(L)'
;MAKSLWLFNLILFFSILKSDNVFSQAPNLINYQGVARNAAGNPLQNQTIYLRVNIRTGSSQGTIQFSETRSVKTNAWGLFAVQIGSPGFMSSIGTLAGVTWMQGDKFMEVEIDPTASNNYINLGSTQLLSVPYALNAVSAGTASPIGGAGGDLSGSYPNPTIANNKITSLKLADSSVVTSKVANFSITDIKIESVSGSKIIGDINGNAKNVNGIVAIANGGTGASNTSDAKKNFLIDSVDNTTDLRKPISIATQNALNLKLNISDTASMLSNRLRISDTASMLANRLKSSDTTVMLANRLKISDTANFVSNYRRTT
;
A
#
# COMPACT_ATOMS: atom_id res chain seq x y z
N MET A 1 48.22 11.74 -30.36
CA MET A 1 48.60 11.42 -28.97
C MET A 1 47.41 11.16 -28.05
N ALA A 2 46.42 12.07 -27.96
CA ALA A 2 45.33 11.98 -26.96
C ALA A 2 44.49 10.67 -26.98
N LYS A 3 44.16 10.12 -28.16
CA LYS A 3 43.38 8.86 -28.26
C LYS A 3 44.15 7.62 -27.78
N SER A 4 45.47 7.58 -28.00
CA SER A 4 46.34 6.48 -27.54
C SER A 4 46.49 6.51 -26.01
N LEU A 5 46.62 7.71 -25.44
CA LEU A 5 46.71 7.90 -23.99
C LEU A 5 45.39 7.51 -23.29
N TRP A 6 44.24 7.82 -23.89
CA TRP A 6 42.94 7.42 -23.33
C TRP A 6 42.74 5.89 -23.34
N LEU A 7 43.12 5.22 -24.43
CA LEU A 7 43.01 3.76 -24.54
C LEU A 7 43.96 3.05 -23.57
N PHE A 8 45.18 3.57 -23.39
CA PHE A 8 46.14 3.02 -22.42
C PHE A 8 45.64 3.16 -20.98
N ASN A 9 45.09 4.32 -20.61
CA ASN A 9 44.50 4.52 -19.27
C ASN A 9 43.27 3.65 -19.03
N LEU A 10 42.45 3.39 -20.06
CA LEU A 10 41.28 2.51 -19.95
C LEU A 10 41.68 1.03 -19.74
N ILE A 11 42.72 0.56 -20.45
CA ILE A 11 43.26 -0.80 -20.26
C ILE A 11 43.89 -0.95 -18.88
N LEU A 12 44.64 0.06 -18.42
CA LEU A 12 45.24 0.07 -17.07
C LEU A 12 44.16 0.05 -15.97
N PHE A 13 43.06 0.80 -16.16
CA PHE A 13 41.92 0.83 -15.24
C PHE A 13 41.18 -0.53 -15.18
N PHE A 14 40.95 -1.20 -16.32
CA PHE A 14 40.36 -2.54 -16.35
C PHE A 14 41.28 -3.64 -15.80
N SER A 15 42.60 -3.44 -15.84
CA SER A 15 43.58 -4.38 -15.30
C SER A 15 43.63 -4.35 -13.76
N ILE A 16 43.36 -3.20 -13.14
CA ILE A 16 43.31 -3.01 -11.68
C ILE A 16 41.99 -3.51 -11.08
N LEU A 17 40.92 -3.64 -11.90
CA LEU A 17 39.62 -4.15 -11.47
C LEU A 17 39.49 -5.68 -11.46
N LYS A 18 40.51 -6.41 -11.94
CA LYS A 18 40.61 -7.86 -11.76
C LYS A 18 41.07 -8.18 -10.34
N SER A 19 40.16 -8.08 -9.38
CA SER A 19 40.33 -8.65 -8.06
C SER A 19 40.11 -10.17 -8.16
N ASP A 20 41.20 -10.91 -8.35
CA ASP A 20 41.15 -12.36 -8.17
C ASP A 20 40.83 -12.62 -6.69
N ASN A 21 39.69 -13.27 -6.45
CA ASN A 21 39.30 -13.69 -5.10
C ASN A 21 40.29 -14.77 -4.64
N VAL A 22 41.35 -14.36 -3.95
CA VAL A 22 42.28 -15.30 -3.32
C VAL A 22 41.61 -15.86 -2.07
N PHE A 23 40.93 -16.99 -2.22
CA PHE A 23 40.50 -17.77 -1.07
C PHE A 23 41.75 -18.35 -0.39
N SER A 24 42.13 -17.78 0.74
CA SER A 24 43.10 -18.40 1.65
C SER A 24 42.44 -19.59 2.35
N GLN A 25 42.23 -20.68 1.60
CA GLN A 25 41.84 -21.96 2.17
C GLN A 25 43.11 -22.70 2.61
N ALA A 26 43.07 -23.31 3.79
CA ALA A 26 44.12 -24.23 4.18
C ALA A 26 44.26 -25.32 3.10
N PRO A 27 45.48 -25.65 2.65
CA PRO A 27 45.68 -26.70 1.67
C PRO A 27 45.03 -28.00 2.14
N ASN A 28 44.20 -28.61 1.29
CA ASN A 28 43.55 -29.88 1.59
C ASN A 28 44.49 -31.04 1.28
N LEU A 29 45.58 -31.12 2.04
CA LEU A 29 46.69 -32.06 1.87
C LEU A 29 47.06 -32.63 3.24
N ILE A 30 47.50 -33.89 3.28
CA ILE A 30 48.07 -34.50 4.49
C ILE A 30 49.56 -34.77 4.24
N ASN A 31 50.43 -34.20 5.06
CA ASN A 31 51.85 -34.58 5.07
C ASN A 31 51.98 -35.99 5.67
N TYR A 32 52.64 -36.88 4.95
CA TYR A 32 52.93 -38.23 5.40
C TYR A 32 54.40 -38.57 5.15
N GLN A 33 55.06 -39.15 6.15
CA GLN A 33 56.44 -39.61 6.06
C GLN A 33 56.55 -41.00 6.67
N GLY A 34 57.37 -41.85 6.05
CA GLY A 34 57.58 -43.21 6.52
C GLY A 34 58.96 -43.72 6.15
N VAL A 35 59.42 -44.76 6.84
CA VAL A 35 60.65 -45.47 6.52
C VAL A 35 60.28 -46.87 6.05
N ALA A 36 60.53 -47.15 4.78
CA ALA A 36 60.26 -48.46 4.20
C ALA A 36 61.40 -49.43 4.49
N ARG A 37 61.06 -50.62 4.97
CA ARG A 37 62.00 -51.70 5.32
C ARG A 37 61.55 -53.01 4.68
N ASN A 38 62.50 -53.90 4.41
CA ASN A 38 62.19 -55.28 4.02
C ASN A 38 61.84 -56.13 5.25
N ALA A 39 61.46 -57.39 5.02
CA ALA A 39 61.08 -58.33 6.08
C ALA A 39 62.20 -58.61 7.10
N ALA A 40 63.47 -58.42 6.73
CA ALA A 40 64.62 -58.53 7.63
C ALA A 40 64.89 -57.24 8.42
N GLY A 41 64.06 -56.20 8.27
CA GLY A 41 64.22 -54.91 8.93
C GLY A 41 65.23 -53.96 8.28
N ASN A 42 65.88 -54.35 7.17
CA ASN A 42 66.81 -53.48 6.45
C ASN A 42 66.03 -52.42 5.64
N PRO A 43 66.50 -51.18 5.56
CA PRO A 43 65.84 -50.14 4.77
C PRO A 43 65.82 -50.50 3.29
N LEU A 44 64.72 -50.20 2.60
CA LEU A 44 64.64 -50.26 1.14
C LEU A 44 65.30 -49.00 0.59
N GLN A 45 66.57 -49.07 0.23
CA GLN A 45 67.37 -47.88 -0.09
C GLN A 45 67.25 -47.47 -1.56
N ASN A 46 67.06 -46.17 -1.82
CA ASN A 46 67.07 -45.57 -3.16
C ASN A 46 66.14 -46.26 -4.17
N GLN A 47 65.05 -46.85 -3.69
CA GLN A 47 64.18 -47.75 -4.43
C GLN A 47 62.81 -47.10 -4.64
N THR A 48 62.23 -47.30 -5.83
CA THR A 48 60.83 -46.95 -6.08
C THR A 48 59.93 -47.99 -5.44
N ILE A 49 58.98 -47.53 -4.63
CA ILE A 49 57.93 -48.32 -4.00
C ILE A 49 56.57 -47.72 -4.37
N TYR A 50 55.51 -48.52 -4.31
CA TYR A 50 54.15 -47.98 -4.35
C TYR A 50 53.58 -47.86 -2.95
N LEU A 51 53.03 -46.69 -2.64
CA LEU A 51 52.33 -46.39 -1.41
C LEU A 51 50.84 -46.27 -1.72
N ARG A 52 49.99 -46.98 -1.00
CA ARG A 52 48.54 -46.77 -1.02
C ARG A 52 48.06 -46.33 0.36
N VAL A 53 47.35 -45.22 0.40
CA VAL A 53 46.81 -44.64 1.63
C VAL A 53 45.29 -44.61 1.51
N ASN A 54 44.61 -45.26 2.46
CA ASN A 54 43.16 -45.28 2.55
C ASN A 54 42.69 -44.51 3.77
N ILE A 55 41.60 -43.75 3.63
CA ILE A 55 40.87 -43.14 4.73
C ILE A 55 39.56 -43.89 4.92
N ARG A 56 39.43 -44.51 6.10
CA ARG A 56 38.26 -45.27 6.54
C ARG A 56 37.44 -44.47 7.53
N THR A 57 36.13 -44.73 7.57
CA THR A 57 35.19 -44.04 8.47
C THR A 57 34.57 -45.01 9.48
N GLY A 58 34.43 -44.55 10.73
CA GLY A 58 33.74 -45.23 11.82
C GLY A 58 34.58 -46.25 12.59
N SER A 59 35.47 -46.99 11.91
CA SER A 59 36.41 -47.93 12.54
C SER A 59 37.63 -48.19 11.66
N SER A 60 38.66 -48.87 12.20
CA SER A 60 39.85 -49.30 11.46
C SER A 60 39.56 -50.22 10.28
N GLN A 61 38.42 -50.93 10.29
CA GLN A 61 37.94 -51.79 9.21
C GLN A 61 36.72 -51.19 8.48
N GLY A 62 36.43 -49.90 8.72
CA GLY A 62 35.29 -49.20 8.14
C GLY A 62 35.37 -49.01 6.62
N THR A 63 34.34 -48.40 6.05
CA THR A 63 34.28 -48.13 4.60
C THR A 63 35.38 -47.15 4.18
N ILE A 64 36.04 -47.45 3.08
CA ILE A 64 37.01 -46.54 2.46
C ILE A 64 36.25 -45.41 1.77
N GLN A 65 36.46 -44.17 2.21
CA GLN A 65 35.90 -42.97 1.57
C GLN A 65 36.90 -42.28 0.63
N PHE A 66 38.19 -42.51 0.88
CA PHE A 66 39.26 -42.02 0.02
C PHE A 66 40.37 -43.06 -0.02
N SER A 67 40.91 -43.31 -1.20
CA SER A 67 42.09 -44.15 -1.39
C SER A 67 42.96 -43.50 -2.46
N GLU A 68 44.25 -43.38 -2.21
CA GLU A 68 45.21 -42.83 -3.17
C GLU A 68 46.41 -43.77 -3.28
N THR A 69 46.83 -44.08 -4.50
CA THR A 69 48.06 -44.81 -4.78
C THR A 69 49.11 -43.89 -5.40
N ARG A 70 50.35 -43.97 -4.93
CA ARG A 70 51.47 -43.19 -5.45
C ARG A 70 52.71 -44.03 -5.69
N SER A 71 53.49 -43.61 -6.68
CA SER A 71 54.89 -44.01 -6.84
C SER A 71 55.77 -43.06 -6.04
N VAL A 72 56.51 -43.58 -5.06
CA VAL A 72 57.44 -42.80 -4.24
C VAL A 72 58.82 -43.45 -4.25
N LYS A 73 59.88 -42.64 -4.25
CA LYS A 73 61.27 -43.12 -4.18
C LYS A 73 61.82 -42.92 -2.78
N THR A 74 62.33 -43.97 -2.17
CA THR A 74 63.01 -43.87 -0.87
C THR A 74 64.40 -43.28 -1.01
N ASN A 75 64.95 -42.72 0.07
CA ASN A 75 66.36 -42.30 0.12
C ASN A 75 67.29 -43.44 0.60
N ALA A 76 68.57 -43.14 0.82
CA ALA A 76 69.57 -44.10 1.30
C ALA A 76 69.25 -44.74 2.68
N TRP A 77 68.31 -44.17 3.43
CA TRP A 77 67.88 -44.65 4.75
C TRP A 77 66.49 -45.30 4.71
N GLY A 78 65.89 -45.46 3.52
CA GLY A 78 64.53 -45.98 3.36
C GLY A 78 63.42 -44.96 3.64
N LEU A 79 63.77 -43.70 3.97
CA LEU A 79 62.79 -42.64 4.23
C LEU A 79 62.16 -42.16 2.93
N PHE A 80 60.85 -41.95 2.95
CA PHE A 80 60.08 -41.25 1.93
C PHE A 80 59.16 -40.20 2.58
N ALA A 81 58.84 -39.16 1.82
CA ALA A 81 57.90 -38.12 2.22
C ALA A 81 56.93 -37.85 1.07
N VAL A 82 55.67 -37.62 1.40
CA VAL A 82 54.60 -37.42 0.42
C VAL A 82 53.52 -36.50 0.99
N GLN A 83 52.86 -35.76 0.10
CA GLN A 83 51.67 -34.99 0.41
C GLN A 83 50.46 -35.72 -0.19
N ILE A 84 49.68 -36.39 0.66
CA ILE A 84 48.47 -37.09 0.23
C ILE A 84 47.42 -36.08 -0.22
N GLY A 85 46.75 -36.36 -1.34
CA GLY A 85 45.81 -35.46 -2.00
C GLY A 85 46.47 -34.50 -3.01
N SER A 86 47.80 -34.49 -3.12
CA SER A 86 48.50 -33.64 -4.10
C SER A 86 48.39 -34.21 -5.53
N PRO A 87 48.52 -33.39 -6.58
CA PRO A 87 48.59 -33.89 -7.96
C PRO A 87 49.71 -34.90 -8.18
N GLY A 88 49.52 -35.88 -9.07
CA GLY A 88 50.54 -36.90 -9.43
C GLY A 88 50.39 -38.26 -8.74
N PHE A 89 49.19 -38.59 -8.25
CA PHE A 89 48.85 -39.96 -7.85
C PHE A 89 48.68 -40.84 -9.08
N MET A 90 48.90 -42.15 -8.93
CA MET A 90 48.69 -43.14 -9.98
C MET A 90 47.22 -43.55 -10.11
N SER A 91 46.52 -43.64 -8.97
CA SER A 91 45.09 -43.91 -8.91
C SER A 91 44.49 -43.28 -7.65
N SER A 92 43.21 -42.89 -7.73
CA SER A 92 42.46 -42.38 -6.59
C SER A 92 41.02 -42.86 -6.63
N ILE A 93 40.47 -43.21 -5.47
CA ILE A 93 39.05 -43.41 -5.22
C ILE A 93 38.60 -42.26 -4.32
N GLY A 94 37.56 -41.53 -4.74
CA GLY A 94 37.12 -40.34 -4.02
C GLY A 94 38.14 -39.19 -4.05
N THR A 95 37.88 -38.17 -3.23
CA THR A 95 38.79 -37.04 -3.02
C THR A 95 38.90 -36.75 -1.53
N LEU A 96 40.02 -36.17 -1.10
CA LEU A 96 40.21 -35.80 0.31
C LEU A 96 39.16 -34.77 0.79
N ALA A 97 38.66 -33.93 -0.12
CA ALA A 97 37.57 -32.97 0.16
C ALA A 97 36.21 -33.66 0.32
N GLY A 98 36.00 -34.81 -0.34
CA GLY A 98 34.78 -35.60 -0.25
C GLY A 98 34.69 -36.48 0.99
N VAL A 99 35.76 -36.62 1.77
CA VAL A 99 35.75 -37.37 3.04
C VAL A 99 34.83 -36.65 4.04
N THR A 100 33.96 -37.41 4.69
CA THR A 100 33.00 -36.90 5.67
C THR A 100 33.65 -36.61 7.03
N TRP A 101 34.59 -35.67 7.08
CA TRP A 101 35.44 -35.39 8.25
C TRP A 101 34.70 -35.18 9.58
N MET A 102 33.46 -34.67 9.54
CA MET A 102 32.64 -34.41 10.74
C MET A 102 31.79 -35.61 11.21
N GLN A 103 31.78 -36.73 10.48
CA GLN A 103 30.91 -37.88 10.79
C GLN A 103 31.73 -39.10 11.20
N GLY A 104 31.71 -39.43 12.49
CA GLY A 104 32.43 -40.58 13.02
C GLY A 104 33.95 -40.50 12.90
N ASP A 105 34.63 -41.39 13.60
CA ASP A 105 36.09 -41.43 13.64
C ASP A 105 36.69 -41.72 12.25
N LYS A 106 37.86 -41.17 11.98
CA LYS A 106 38.62 -41.42 10.75
C LYS A 106 39.84 -42.24 11.05
N PHE A 107 40.15 -43.19 10.18
CA PHE A 107 41.32 -44.04 10.28
C PHE A 107 42.12 -43.97 8.99
N MET A 108 43.43 -43.80 9.11
CA MET A 108 44.38 -43.90 8.01
C MET A 108 44.95 -45.31 7.98
N GLU A 109 44.67 -46.04 6.91
CA GLU A 109 45.29 -47.33 6.60
C GLU A 109 46.38 -47.11 5.56
N VAL A 110 47.51 -47.79 5.76
CA VAL A 110 48.68 -47.68 4.91
C VAL A 110 49.02 -49.04 4.34
N GLU A 111 49.21 -49.10 3.04
CA GLU A 111 49.66 -50.28 2.33
C GLU A 111 50.88 -49.94 1.48
N ILE A 112 51.83 -50.87 1.40
CA ILE A 112 53.06 -50.69 0.63
C ILE A 112 53.24 -51.84 -0.35
N ASP A 113 53.73 -51.54 -1.54
CA ASP A 113 54.33 -52.50 -2.44
C ASP A 113 55.83 -52.17 -2.55
N PRO A 114 56.69 -52.96 -1.89
CA PRO A 114 58.14 -52.77 -1.91
C PRO A 114 58.78 -52.89 -3.29
N THR A 115 58.10 -53.55 -4.24
CA THR A 115 58.64 -53.94 -5.55
C THR A 115 58.00 -53.20 -6.71
N ALA A 116 56.99 -52.35 -6.44
CA ALA A 116 56.22 -51.65 -7.46
C ALA A 116 55.60 -52.61 -8.51
N SER A 117 55.12 -53.78 -8.07
CA SER A 117 54.50 -54.84 -8.88
C SER A 117 52.97 -54.93 -8.78
N ASN A 118 52.32 -53.98 -8.09
CA ASN A 118 50.92 -53.96 -7.64
C ASN A 118 50.55 -55.03 -6.58
N ASN A 119 51.53 -55.52 -5.81
CA ASN A 119 51.31 -56.45 -4.70
C ASN A 119 51.44 -55.71 -3.36
N TYR A 120 50.31 -55.27 -2.82
CA TYR A 120 50.26 -54.45 -1.62
C TYR A 120 50.25 -55.30 -0.34
N ILE A 121 51.08 -54.87 0.61
CA ILE A 121 51.15 -55.38 1.98
C ILE A 121 50.50 -54.35 2.89
N ASN A 122 49.54 -54.76 3.70
CA ASN A 122 48.89 -53.91 4.70
C ASN A 122 49.81 -53.70 5.91
N LEU A 123 50.12 -52.44 6.22
CA LEU A 123 50.97 -52.05 7.35
C LEU A 123 50.16 -51.63 8.59
N GLY A 124 48.83 -51.73 8.52
CA GLY A 124 47.90 -51.42 9.60
C GLY A 124 47.08 -50.16 9.35
N SER A 125 46.12 -49.95 10.25
CA SER A 125 45.22 -48.80 10.27
C SER A 125 45.28 -48.11 11.63
N THR A 126 45.45 -46.79 11.62
CA THR A 126 45.54 -45.96 12.84
C THR A 126 44.50 -44.85 12.81
N GLN A 127 43.93 -44.50 13.97
CA GLN A 127 42.96 -43.42 14.05
C GLN A 127 43.65 -42.07 13.79
N LEU A 128 43.06 -41.26 12.92
CA LEU A 128 43.42 -39.87 12.75
C LEU A 128 42.83 -39.05 13.90
N LEU A 129 43.70 -38.50 14.73
CA LEU A 129 43.34 -37.58 15.80
C LEU A 129 43.57 -36.12 15.37
N SER A 130 42.83 -35.19 15.97
CA SER A 130 43.02 -33.76 15.72
C SER A 130 44.39 -33.29 16.19
N VAL A 131 45.05 -32.47 15.37
CA VAL A 131 46.21 -31.67 15.82
C VAL A 131 45.73 -30.47 16.67
N PRO A 132 46.56 -29.86 17.53
CA PRO A 132 46.11 -28.80 18.45
C PRO A 132 45.37 -27.62 17.80
N TYR A 133 45.77 -27.22 16.59
CA TYR A 133 45.08 -26.17 15.83
C TYR A 133 43.70 -26.63 15.30
N ALA A 134 43.59 -27.90 14.87
CA ALA A 134 42.34 -28.48 14.38
C ALA A 134 41.30 -28.69 15.50
N LEU A 135 41.74 -28.95 16.74
CA LEU A 135 40.84 -29.08 17.89
C LEU A 135 40.06 -27.77 18.16
N ASN A 136 40.69 -26.61 17.96
CA ASN A 136 40.02 -25.31 18.07
C ASN A 136 39.08 -25.02 16.89
N ALA A 137 39.29 -25.64 15.72
CA ALA A 137 38.45 -25.46 14.53
C ALA A 137 37.15 -26.29 14.56
N VAL A 138 37.13 -27.43 15.27
CA VAL A 138 35.91 -28.25 15.47
C VAL A 138 34.83 -27.47 16.24
N SER A 139 35.23 -26.57 17.15
CA SER A 139 34.29 -25.66 17.83
C SER A 139 33.64 -24.65 16.89
N ALA A 140 34.26 -24.29 15.76
CA ALA A 140 33.70 -23.30 14.83
C ALA A 140 32.59 -23.88 13.92
N GLY A 141 32.62 -25.18 13.61
CA GLY A 141 31.64 -25.82 12.73
C GLY A 141 30.28 -26.12 13.38
N THR A 142 30.23 -26.10 14.72
CA THR A 142 29.02 -26.36 15.51
C THR A 142 28.64 -25.22 16.45
N ALA A 143 29.44 -24.14 16.51
CA ALA A 143 29.11 -22.98 17.31
C ALA A 143 27.90 -22.24 16.73
N SER A 144 26.92 -21.96 17.59
CA SER A 144 25.91 -20.95 17.30
C SER A 144 26.61 -19.63 16.95
N PRO A 145 26.11 -18.85 15.98
CA PRO A 145 26.62 -17.53 15.70
C PRO A 145 26.71 -16.71 17.00
N ILE A 146 27.78 -15.95 17.13
CA ILE A 146 27.98 -15.01 18.25
C ILE A 146 28.36 -13.64 17.67
N GLY A 147 28.11 -12.59 18.43
CA GLY A 147 28.38 -11.21 18.01
C GLY A 147 27.18 -10.51 17.39
N GLY A 148 27.42 -9.31 16.85
CA GLY A 148 26.37 -8.44 16.33
C GLY A 148 25.62 -9.04 15.15
N ALA A 149 24.29 -8.93 15.16
CA ALA A 149 23.47 -9.30 14.02
C ALA A 149 23.52 -8.23 12.92
N GLY A 150 23.43 -8.67 11.66
CA GLY A 150 23.49 -7.80 10.49
C GLY A 150 22.14 -7.66 9.77
N GLY A 151 22.09 -6.75 8.80
CA GLY A 151 20.97 -6.61 7.86
C GLY A 151 19.68 -6.07 8.50
N ASP A 152 18.65 -6.91 8.51
CA ASP A 152 17.32 -6.59 9.04
C ASP A 152 17.17 -6.85 10.53
N LEU A 153 18.20 -7.46 11.12
CA LEU A 153 18.24 -7.79 12.52
C LEU A 153 19.07 -6.75 13.29
N SER A 154 18.77 -6.59 14.57
CA SER A 154 19.52 -5.80 15.55
C SER A 154 19.85 -6.64 16.77
N GLY A 155 20.77 -6.15 17.61
CA GLY A 155 21.25 -6.87 18.79
C GLY A 155 22.34 -7.87 18.43
N SER A 156 22.43 -8.95 19.21
CA SER A 156 23.48 -9.97 19.07
C SER A 156 22.88 -11.36 18.99
N TYR A 157 23.56 -12.24 18.26
CA TYR A 157 23.28 -13.66 18.28
C TYR A 157 23.52 -14.25 19.69
N PRO A 158 22.82 -15.34 20.06
CA PRO A 158 21.95 -16.17 19.21
C PRO A 158 20.52 -15.64 19.02
N ASN A 159 20.08 -14.66 19.82
CA ASN A 159 18.69 -14.19 19.84
C ASN A 159 18.57 -12.72 19.39
N PRO A 160 18.89 -12.39 18.13
CA PRO A 160 18.67 -11.05 17.64
C PRO A 160 17.18 -10.74 17.49
N THR A 161 16.84 -9.46 17.40
CA THR A 161 15.48 -9.00 17.12
C THR A 161 15.42 -8.36 15.75
N ILE A 162 14.22 -8.22 15.18
CA ILE A 162 14.03 -7.39 13.99
C ILE A 162 14.32 -5.93 14.36
N ALA A 163 15.12 -5.24 13.56
CA ALA A 163 15.44 -3.85 13.83
C ALA A 163 14.27 -2.92 13.47
N ASN A 164 14.23 -1.75 14.11
CA ASN A 164 13.19 -0.74 13.86
C ASN A 164 13.13 -0.37 12.37
N ASN A 165 11.90 -0.20 11.86
CA ASN A 165 11.60 0.19 10.48
C ASN A 165 12.14 -0.76 9.38
N LYS A 166 12.54 -1.99 9.72
CA LYS A 166 13.05 -2.94 8.71
C LYS A 166 11.97 -3.70 7.95
N ILE A 167 10.79 -3.87 8.54
CA ILE A 167 9.65 -4.49 7.86
C ILE A 167 8.96 -3.43 7.01
N THR A 168 9.19 -3.48 5.71
CA THR A 168 8.56 -2.62 4.70
C THR A 168 7.48 -3.40 3.95
N SER A 169 6.65 -2.70 3.17
CA SER A 169 5.61 -3.35 2.34
C SER A 169 6.19 -4.40 1.39
N LEU A 170 7.35 -4.16 0.78
CA LEU A 170 8.00 -5.12 -0.12
C LEU A 170 8.42 -6.43 0.57
N LYS A 171 8.61 -6.42 1.89
CA LYS A 171 8.96 -7.61 2.69
C LYS A 171 7.74 -8.33 3.25
N LEU A 172 6.56 -7.73 3.13
CA LEU A 172 5.29 -8.35 3.46
C LEU A 172 4.66 -8.83 2.15
N ALA A 173 4.65 -10.14 1.93
CA ALA A 173 3.91 -10.71 0.80
C ALA A 173 2.42 -10.34 0.87
N ASP A 174 1.76 -10.32 -0.28
CA ASP A 174 0.31 -10.09 -0.34
C ASP A 174 -0.43 -11.09 0.54
N SER A 175 -1.45 -10.60 1.26
CA SER A 175 -2.23 -11.38 2.23
C SER A 175 -1.43 -11.97 3.41
N SER A 176 -0.18 -11.53 3.63
CA SER A 176 0.63 -12.02 4.76
C SER A 176 0.13 -11.56 6.13
N VAL A 177 -0.59 -10.44 6.21
CA VAL A 177 -1.24 -9.94 7.43
C VAL A 177 -2.68 -10.42 7.45
N VAL A 178 -2.92 -11.49 8.20
CA VAL A 178 -4.25 -12.12 8.37
C VAL A 178 -4.86 -11.76 9.71
N THR A 179 -6.16 -12.01 9.91
CA THR A 179 -6.88 -11.68 11.15
C THR A 179 -6.19 -12.22 12.40
N SER A 180 -5.66 -13.45 12.38
CA SER A 180 -4.95 -14.03 13.54
C SER A 180 -3.63 -13.33 13.88
N LYS A 181 -3.04 -12.58 12.93
CA LYS A 181 -1.82 -11.78 13.14
C LYS A 181 -2.11 -10.37 13.66
N VAL A 182 -3.37 -9.94 13.65
CA VAL A 182 -3.80 -8.64 14.18
C VAL A 182 -4.68 -8.91 15.39
N ALA A 183 -4.14 -8.71 16.59
CA ALA A 183 -4.92 -8.91 17.81
C ALA A 183 -6.15 -7.99 17.84
N ASN A 184 -7.24 -8.44 18.46
CA ASN A 184 -8.45 -7.64 18.64
C ASN A 184 -8.11 -6.30 19.32
N PHE A 185 -8.68 -5.20 18.80
CA PHE A 185 -8.47 -3.83 19.27
C PHE A 185 -7.02 -3.31 19.16
N SER A 186 -6.11 -4.06 18.54
CA SER A 186 -4.70 -3.65 18.40
C SER A 186 -4.50 -2.47 17.46
N ILE A 187 -5.43 -2.25 16.53
CA ILE A 187 -5.49 -1.07 15.66
C ILE A 187 -6.49 -0.09 16.26
N THR A 188 -5.98 0.88 17.00
CA THR A 188 -6.74 1.96 17.66
C THR A 188 -6.93 3.15 16.74
N ASP A 189 -7.82 4.08 17.07
CA ASP A 189 -8.09 5.28 16.26
C ASP A 189 -6.82 6.08 15.91
N ILE A 190 -5.87 6.23 16.83
CA ILE A 190 -4.60 6.92 16.57
C ILE A 190 -3.74 6.25 15.47
N LYS A 191 -3.94 4.94 15.23
CA LYS A 191 -3.27 4.19 14.15
C LYS A 191 -4.02 4.30 12.82
N ILE A 192 -5.23 4.86 12.82
CA ILE A 192 -6.08 5.05 11.65
C ILE A 192 -6.33 6.56 11.47
N GLU A 193 -5.36 7.26 10.88
CA GLU A 193 -5.48 8.71 10.65
C GLU A 193 -6.64 9.05 9.70
N SER A 194 -6.80 8.28 8.63
CA SER A 194 -7.94 8.40 7.72
C SER A 194 -8.22 7.09 6.99
N VAL A 195 -9.49 6.89 6.62
CA VAL A 195 -9.90 5.83 5.70
C VAL A 195 -10.75 6.46 4.61
N SER A 196 -10.35 6.29 3.34
CA SER A 196 -11.18 6.74 2.23
C SER A 196 -12.46 5.90 2.19
N GLY A 197 -13.61 6.53 1.89
CA GLY A 197 -14.90 5.82 1.83
C GLY A 197 -14.88 4.61 0.88
N SER A 198 -14.10 4.66 -0.20
CA SER A 198 -13.90 3.53 -1.12
C SER A 198 -13.22 2.29 -0.52
N LYS A 199 -12.51 2.42 0.61
CA LYS A 199 -11.90 1.29 1.32
C LYS A 199 -12.86 0.59 2.27
N ILE A 200 -14.00 1.22 2.57
CA ILE A 200 -15.05 0.66 3.41
C ILE A 200 -16.12 0.09 2.49
N ILE A 201 -16.18 -1.25 2.39
CA ILE A 201 -17.16 -1.96 1.54
C ILE A 201 -18.39 -2.46 2.32
N GLY A 202 -18.47 -2.17 3.62
CA GLY A 202 -19.58 -2.58 4.49
C GLY A 202 -20.03 -1.45 5.41
N ASP A 203 -20.88 -1.79 6.38
CA ASP A 203 -21.45 -0.81 7.31
C ASP A 203 -20.44 -0.34 8.36
N ILE A 204 -20.52 0.94 8.72
CA ILE A 204 -19.83 1.49 9.89
C ILE A 204 -20.84 1.53 11.03
N ASN A 205 -20.75 0.56 11.95
CA ASN A 205 -21.62 0.53 13.12
C ASN A 205 -21.25 1.69 14.07
N GLY A 206 -22.20 2.59 14.34
CA GLY A 206 -22.04 3.71 15.26
C GLY A 206 -22.64 5.02 14.73
N ASN A 207 -22.48 6.09 15.52
CA ASN A 207 -22.94 7.42 15.11
C ASN A 207 -21.82 8.17 14.38
N ALA A 208 -22.09 8.66 13.17
CA ALA A 208 -21.20 9.58 12.49
C ALA A 208 -21.24 10.94 13.19
N LYS A 209 -20.14 11.35 13.85
CA LYS A 209 -20.04 12.65 14.52
C LYS A 209 -20.07 13.81 13.51
N ASN A 210 -19.38 13.64 12.39
CA ASN A 210 -19.21 14.67 11.35
C ASN A 210 -19.46 14.05 9.97
N VAL A 211 -20.61 14.33 9.37
CA VAL A 211 -20.85 14.08 7.95
C VAL A 211 -20.76 15.42 7.23
N ASN A 212 -19.67 15.65 6.49
CA ASN A 212 -19.46 16.90 5.75
C ASN A 212 -19.80 16.71 4.28
N GLY A 213 -20.41 17.72 3.65
CA GLY A 213 -20.86 17.68 2.26
C GLY A 213 -22.30 17.19 2.08
N ILE A 214 -22.67 16.87 0.83
CA ILE A 214 -24.00 16.38 0.47
C ILE A 214 -24.02 14.87 0.62
N VAL A 215 -24.92 14.36 1.44
CA VAL A 215 -25.18 12.92 1.55
C VAL A 215 -26.25 12.55 0.52
N ALA A 216 -25.95 11.62 -0.37
CA ALA A 216 -26.96 11.06 -1.26
C ALA A 216 -28.08 10.41 -0.42
N ILE A 217 -29.33 10.47 -0.90
CA ILE A 217 -30.50 9.97 -0.14
C ILE A 217 -30.32 8.52 0.30
N ALA A 218 -29.85 7.66 -0.59
CA ALA A 218 -29.56 6.25 -0.32
C ALA A 218 -28.57 6.05 0.85
N ASN A 219 -27.68 7.02 1.09
CA ASN A 219 -26.66 6.98 2.14
C ASN A 219 -27.07 7.81 3.38
N GLY A 220 -28.21 8.49 3.33
CA GLY A 220 -28.63 9.50 4.32
C GLY A 220 -29.26 8.93 5.60
N GLY A 221 -29.17 7.62 5.84
CA GLY A 221 -29.70 6.97 7.05
C GLY A 221 -31.23 6.98 7.16
N THR A 222 -31.95 7.40 6.12
CA THR A 222 -33.42 7.45 6.11
C THR A 222 -34.07 6.12 5.78
N GLY A 223 -33.32 5.15 5.25
CA GLY A 223 -33.87 3.93 4.64
C GLY A 223 -34.57 4.17 3.29
N ALA A 224 -34.43 5.36 2.70
CA ALA A 224 -35.00 5.72 1.42
C ALA A 224 -33.94 5.76 0.32
N SER A 225 -34.32 5.42 -0.92
CA SER A 225 -33.48 5.55 -2.11
C SER A 225 -33.89 6.73 -3.01
N ASN A 226 -34.99 7.40 -2.69
CA ASN A 226 -35.53 8.53 -3.45
C ASN A 226 -36.08 9.62 -2.52
N THR A 227 -36.29 10.82 -3.07
CA THR A 227 -36.67 12.02 -2.29
C THR A 227 -38.05 11.89 -1.65
N SER A 228 -38.98 11.18 -2.30
CA SER A 228 -40.34 11.03 -1.78
C SER A 228 -40.34 10.19 -0.49
N ASP A 229 -39.69 9.03 -0.54
CA ASP A 229 -39.58 8.13 0.61
C ASP A 229 -38.74 8.76 1.72
N ALA A 230 -37.70 9.51 1.39
CA ALA A 230 -36.92 10.23 2.40
C ALA A 230 -37.77 11.26 3.15
N LYS A 231 -38.61 12.03 2.42
CA LYS A 231 -39.56 12.97 3.03
C LYS A 231 -40.56 12.25 3.94
N LYS A 232 -41.07 11.11 3.49
CA LYS A 232 -42.00 10.28 4.28
C LYS A 232 -41.36 9.71 5.53
N ASN A 233 -40.13 9.22 5.44
CA ASN A 233 -39.40 8.64 6.58
C ASN A 233 -39.01 9.71 7.61
N PHE A 234 -38.80 10.96 7.16
CA PHE A 234 -38.67 12.12 8.03
C PHE A 234 -40.00 12.72 8.49
N LEU A 235 -41.14 12.17 8.07
CA LEU A 235 -42.49 12.68 8.37
C LEU A 235 -42.70 14.14 7.94
N ILE A 236 -41.94 14.62 6.95
CA ILE A 236 -42.05 15.97 6.38
C ILE A 236 -42.81 15.99 5.06
N ASP A 237 -43.30 14.83 4.60
CA ASP A 237 -44.16 14.70 3.43
C ASP A 237 -45.51 15.41 3.61
N SER A 238 -45.95 15.54 4.87
CA SER A 238 -47.20 16.22 5.26
C SER A 238 -47.01 17.72 5.56
N VAL A 239 -45.77 18.23 5.51
CA VAL A 239 -45.50 19.65 5.69
C VAL A 239 -45.81 20.38 4.38
N ASP A 240 -47.01 20.94 4.29
CA ASP A 240 -47.44 21.69 3.13
C ASP A 240 -46.80 23.09 3.12
N ASN A 241 -45.64 23.20 2.49
CA ASN A 241 -45.03 24.50 2.21
C ASN A 241 -45.69 25.15 0.98
N THR A 242 -46.99 25.44 1.08
CA THR A 242 -47.68 26.23 0.06
C THR A 242 -47.00 27.59 -0.06
N THR A 243 -46.76 28.04 -1.30
CA THR A 243 -46.35 29.42 -1.56
C THR A 243 -47.32 30.39 -0.90
N ASP A 244 -46.86 31.58 -0.50
CA ASP A 244 -47.71 32.54 0.23
C ASP A 244 -49.03 32.86 -0.50
N LEU A 245 -49.01 32.86 -1.83
CA LEU A 245 -50.19 33.02 -2.69
C LEU A 245 -51.25 31.92 -2.53
N ARG A 246 -50.86 30.72 -2.09
CA ARG A 246 -51.71 29.54 -1.97
C ARG A 246 -51.97 29.12 -0.54
N LYS A 247 -51.44 29.88 0.45
CA LYS A 247 -51.71 29.60 1.86
C LYS A 247 -53.21 29.74 2.12
N PRO A 248 -53.88 28.71 2.67
CA PRO A 248 -55.28 28.83 3.02
C PRO A 248 -55.43 29.87 4.13
N ILE A 249 -56.36 30.81 3.97
CA ILE A 249 -56.78 31.66 5.08
C ILE A 249 -57.79 30.88 5.94
N SER A 250 -57.77 31.11 7.25
CA SER A 250 -58.74 30.44 8.13
C SER A 250 -60.17 30.86 7.77
N ILE A 251 -61.14 29.99 8.04
CA ILE A 251 -62.57 30.31 7.85
C ILE A 251 -62.94 31.59 8.62
N ALA A 252 -62.41 31.76 9.84
CA ALA A 252 -62.63 32.96 10.64
C ALA A 252 -62.08 34.23 9.97
N THR A 253 -60.89 34.15 9.38
CA THR A 253 -60.28 35.26 8.64
C THR A 253 -61.06 35.56 7.36
N GLN A 254 -61.48 34.53 6.61
CA GLN A 254 -62.31 34.71 5.42
C GLN A 254 -63.65 35.35 5.78
N ASN A 255 -64.29 34.91 6.86
CA ASN A 255 -65.52 35.50 7.37
C ASN A 255 -65.31 36.97 7.78
N ALA A 256 -64.23 37.27 8.50
CA ALA A 256 -63.90 38.65 8.88
C ALA A 256 -63.61 39.54 7.66
N LEU A 257 -62.98 39.01 6.62
CA LEU A 257 -62.75 39.72 5.36
C LEU A 257 -64.04 39.92 4.57
N ASN A 258 -64.92 38.92 4.52
CA ASN A 258 -66.23 39.00 3.88
C ASN A 258 -67.15 40.04 4.57
N LEU A 259 -66.94 40.30 5.86
CA LEU A 259 -67.62 41.35 6.61
C LEU A 259 -67.05 42.75 6.37
N LYS A 260 -65.83 42.86 5.81
CA LYS A 260 -65.31 44.18 5.42
C LYS A 260 -66.10 44.67 4.20
N LEU A 261 -66.55 45.93 4.28
CA LEU A 261 -67.30 46.60 3.24
C LEU A 261 -66.64 46.37 1.87
N ASN A 262 -67.34 45.68 0.97
CA ASN A 262 -66.79 45.38 -0.34
C ASN A 262 -66.99 46.59 -1.29
N ILE A 263 -66.30 46.58 -2.44
CA ILE A 263 -66.38 47.67 -3.43
C ILE A 263 -67.82 47.87 -3.94
N SER A 264 -68.61 46.79 -4.04
CA SER A 264 -70.01 46.86 -4.48
C SER A 264 -70.93 47.48 -3.42
N ASP A 265 -70.65 47.25 -2.14
CA ASP A 265 -71.37 47.85 -1.02
C ASP A 265 -71.08 49.36 -0.99
N THR A 266 -69.83 49.75 -1.25
CA THR A 266 -69.43 51.15 -1.37
C THR A 266 -70.15 51.84 -2.53
N ALA A 267 -70.22 51.20 -3.70
CA ALA A 267 -70.97 51.69 -4.86
C ALA A 267 -72.47 51.84 -4.57
N SER A 268 -73.07 50.86 -3.88
CA SER A 268 -74.48 50.88 -3.48
C SER A 268 -74.77 51.97 -2.44
N MET A 269 -73.89 52.16 -1.45
CA MET A 269 -73.99 53.23 -0.45
C MET A 269 -73.92 54.62 -1.10
N LEU A 270 -73.03 54.80 -2.08
CA LEU A 270 -72.87 56.07 -2.81
C LEU A 270 -74.07 56.35 -3.72
N SER A 271 -74.68 55.33 -4.32
CA SER A 271 -75.86 55.49 -5.19
C SER A 271 -77.08 56.08 -4.45
N ASN A 272 -77.23 55.77 -3.17
CA ASN A 272 -78.32 56.32 -2.34
C ASN A 272 -78.03 57.75 -1.83
N ARG A 273 -76.78 58.20 -1.81
CA ARG A 273 -76.42 59.57 -1.40
C ARG A 273 -76.37 60.56 -2.56
N LEU A 274 -76.21 60.07 -3.79
CA LEU A 274 -76.26 60.87 -5.01
C LEU A 274 -77.27 60.26 -5.98
N ARG A 275 -78.55 60.25 -5.59
CA ARG A 275 -79.59 59.90 -6.56
C ARG A 275 -79.60 60.99 -7.60
N ILE A 276 -79.32 60.63 -8.85
CA ILE A 276 -79.41 61.54 -10.00
C ILE A 276 -80.82 62.17 -10.04
N SER A 277 -81.85 61.45 -9.57
CA SER A 277 -83.20 61.98 -9.36
C SER A 277 -83.26 63.16 -8.39
N ASP A 278 -82.54 63.11 -7.28
CA ASP A 278 -82.58 64.15 -6.25
C ASP A 278 -81.86 65.40 -6.76
N THR A 279 -80.75 65.22 -7.49
CA THR A 279 -80.05 66.32 -8.17
C THR A 279 -80.91 66.93 -9.27
N ALA A 280 -81.56 66.10 -10.10
CA ALA A 280 -82.49 66.55 -11.14
C ALA A 280 -83.72 67.25 -10.55
N SER A 281 -84.27 66.76 -9.44
CA SER A 281 -85.44 67.33 -8.76
C SER A 281 -85.10 68.63 -8.02
N MET A 282 -83.90 68.74 -7.44
CA MET A 282 -83.41 70.00 -6.87
C MET A 282 -83.16 71.06 -7.95
N LEU A 283 -82.56 70.69 -9.08
CA LEU A 283 -82.34 71.60 -10.21
C LEU A 283 -83.67 72.03 -10.84
N ALA A 284 -84.65 71.13 -10.98
CA ALA A 284 -85.97 71.45 -11.51
C ALA A 284 -86.71 72.52 -10.68
N ASN A 285 -86.50 72.52 -9.36
CA ASN A 285 -87.06 73.55 -8.47
C ASN A 285 -86.28 74.88 -8.50
N ARG A 286 -85.00 74.86 -8.85
CA ARG A 286 -84.13 76.06 -8.93
C ARG A 286 -84.19 76.76 -10.29
N LEU A 287 -84.53 76.02 -11.35
CA LEU A 287 -84.64 76.52 -12.71
C LEU A 287 -86.00 76.12 -13.29
N LYS A 288 -87.05 76.84 -12.90
CA LYS A 288 -88.34 76.69 -13.57
C LYS A 288 -88.18 77.18 -15.01
N SER A 289 -88.22 76.24 -15.96
CA SER A 289 -88.20 76.55 -17.38
C SER A 289 -89.32 77.52 -17.76
N SER A 290 -90.49 77.42 -17.11
CA SER A 290 -91.58 78.40 -17.22
C SER A 290 -91.15 79.82 -16.85
N ASP A 291 -90.47 79.98 -15.71
CA ASP A 291 -90.06 81.30 -15.20
C ASP A 291 -89.00 81.90 -16.13
N THR A 292 -88.10 81.07 -16.68
CA THR A 292 -87.10 81.49 -17.67
C THR A 292 -87.78 81.94 -18.97
N THR A 293 -88.76 81.19 -19.48
CA THR A 293 -89.53 81.55 -20.69
C THR A 293 -90.35 82.83 -20.47
N VAL A 294 -90.97 83.00 -19.31
CA VAL A 294 -91.73 84.22 -18.94
C VAL A 294 -90.82 85.42 -18.77
N MET A 295 -89.66 85.26 -18.12
CA MET A 295 -88.66 86.33 -17.99
C MET A 295 -88.11 86.76 -19.36
N LEU A 296 -87.80 85.82 -20.26
CA LEU A 296 -87.33 86.14 -21.61
C LEU A 296 -88.42 86.83 -22.45
N ALA A 297 -89.67 86.36 -22.38
CA ALA A 297 -90.80 86.99 -23.08
C ALA A 297 -91.06 88.43 -22.61
N ASN A 298 -90.86 88.71 -21.31
CA ASN A 298 -91.00 90.06 -20.77
C ASN A 298 -89.79 90.96 -21.07
N ARG A 299 -88.58 90.41 -21.20
CA ARG A 299 -87.35 91.15 -21.55
C ARG A 299 -87.25 91.48 -23.04
N LEU A 300 -87.91 90.70 -23.89
CA LEU A 300 -87.94 90.87 -25.33
C LEU A 300 -89.39 90.89 -25.81
N LYS A 301 -90.14 91.95 -25.47
CA LYS A 301 -91.43 92.19 -26.12
C LYS A 301 -91.15 92.39 -27.60
N ILE A 302 -91.47 91.38 -28.41
CA ILE A 302 -91.30 91.40 -29.87
C ILE A 302 -92.00 92.64 -30.47
N SER A 303 -93.08 93.11 -29.82
CA SER A 303 -93.73 94.39 -30.15
C SER A 303 -92.81 95.60 -30.04
N ASP A 304 -91.96 95.67 -29.03
CA ASP A 304 -91.11 96.83 -28.77
C ASP A 304 -89.98 96.90 -29.81
N THR A 305 -89.43 95.74 -30.20
CA THR A 305 -88.49 95.64 -31.31
C THR A 305 -89.17 95.95 -32.65
N ALA A 306 -90.37 95.42 -32.89
CA ALA A 306 -91.13 95.68 -34.12
C ALA A 306 -91.53 97.16 -34.26
N ASN A 307 -91.93 97.80 -33.16
CA ASN A 307 -92.27 99.23 -33.11
C ASN A 307 -91.04 100.13 -33.28
N PHE A 308 -89.89 99.74 -32.70
CA PHE A 308 -88.64 100.47 -32.91
C PHE A 308 -88.26 100.47 -34.39
N VAL A 309 -88.31 99.30 -35.04
CA VAL A 309 -87.90 99.13 -36.44
C VAL A 309 -88.93 99.71 -37.42
N SER A 310 -90.23 99.77 -37.07
CA SER A 310 -91.24 100.34 -37.96
C SER A 310 -91.02 101.83 -38.24
N ASN A 311 -90.51 102.59 -37.26
CA ASN A 311 -90.18 104.00 -37.44
C ASN A 311 -88.95 104.26 -38.34
N TYR A 312 -88.14 103.23 -38.59
CA TYR A 312 -86.98 103.31 -39.50
C TYR A 312 -87.25 102.72 -40.89
N ARG A 313 -88.43 102.14 -41.16
CA ARG A 313 -88.80 101.75 -42.53
C ARG A 313 -89.07 103.01 -43.36
N ARG A 314 -88.05 103.51 -44.07
CA ARG A 314 -88.24 104.47 -45.18
C ARG A 314 -89.11 103.79 -46.24
N THR A 315 -90.27 104.37 -46.50
CA THR A 315 -91.09 104.06 -47.68
C THR A 315 -90.33 104.51 -48.92
N THR A 316 -89.82 103.56 -49.69
CA THR A 316 -89.50 103.70 -51.11
C THR A 316 -90.71 103.30 -51.93
#